data_AF-A0A7X8LU37-F1
#
_entry.id   AF-A0A7X8LU37-F1
#
_cell.length_a   1.000
_cell.length_b   1.000
_cell.length_c   1.000
_cell.angle_alpha   90.00
_cell.angle_beta   90.00
_cell.angle_gamma   90.00
#
_symmetry.space_group_name_H-M   'P 1'
#
loop_
_entity.id
_entity.type
_entity.pdbx_description
1 polymer ?
#
loop_
_entity_poly.entity_id
_entity_poly.type
_entity_poly.pdbx_seq_one_letter_code
_entity_poly.pdbx_strand_id
1 'polypeptide(L)' 'MNFITIGTFDGVHLGHRRLLAELALMSRAAAMKSLALYFPVPPRAVIS' A
#
# COMPACT_ATOMS: atom_id res chain seq x y z
N MET A 1 -12.60 -6.97 9.05
CA MET A 1 -11.14 -6.88 9.32
C MET A 1 -10.43 -6.87 7.98
N ASN A 2 -9.41 -6.02 7.75
CA ASN A 2 -8.65 -5.95 6.49
C ASN A 2 -7.15 -5.83 6.75
N PHE A 3 -6.32 -6.27 5.81
CA PHE A 3 -4.91 -5.92 5.76
C PHE A 3 -4.74 -4.65 4.93
N ILE A 4 -4.03 -3.67 5.47
CA ILE A 4 -3.87 -2.36 4.83
C ILE A 4 -2.39 -2.00 4.75
N THR A 5 -1.94 -1.51 3.60
CA THR A 5 -0.66 -0.79 3.46
C THR A 5 -0.94 0.66 3.10
N ILE A 6 -0.08 1.58 3.56
CA ILE A 6 -0.24 3.03 3.37
C ILE A 6 1.05 3.57 2.77
N GLY A 7 0.93 4.36 1.70
CA GLY A 7 2.09 4.98 1.05
C GLY A 7 1.70 5.84 -0.15
N THR A 8 2.63 6.63 -0.69
CA THR A 8 2.39 7.39 -1.93
C THR A 8 2.30 6.48 -3.16
N PHE A 9 3.04 5.37 -3.15
CA PHE A 9 3.11 4.39 -4.24
C PHE A 9 3.38 5.00 -5.63
N ASP A 10 4.10 6.13 -5.69
CA ASP A 10 4.45 6.79 -6.95
C ASP A 10 5.43 5.93 -7.77
N GLY A 11 5.05 5.61 -9.00
CA GLY A 11 5.85 4.78 -9.90
C GLY A 11 6.00 3.30 -9.50
N VAL A 12 5.47 2.86 -8.34
CA VAL A 12 5.41 1.46 -7.89
C VAL A 12 6.75 0.69 -8.12
N HIS A 13 7.86 1.30 -7.69
CA HIS A 13 9.20 0.74 -7.82
C HIS A 13 9.40 -0.54 -6.98
N LEU A 14 10.60 -1.12 -7.02
CA LEU A 14 10.89 -2.42 -6.38
C LEU A 14 10.49 -2.49 -4.90
N GLY A 15 10.81 -1.46 -4.11
CA GLY A 15 10.36 -1.33 -2.72
C GLY A 15 8.84 -1.40 -2.54
N HIS A 16 8.06 -0.63 -3.32
CA HIS A 16 6.60 -0.69 -3.29
C HIS A 16 6.07 -2.09 -3.64
N ARG A 17 6.66 -2.73 -4.66
CA ARG A 17 6.26 -4.08 -5.08
C ARG A 17 6.50 -5.11 -3.98
N ARG A 18 7.58 -4.96 -3.20
CA ARG A 18 7.87 -5.82 -2.04
C ARG A 18 6.75 -5.71 -0.99
N LEU A 19 6.38 -4.48 -0.62
CA LEU A 19 5.32 -4.21 0.37
C LEU A 19 3.96 -4.76 -0.08
N LEU A 20 3.60 -4.54 -1.35
CA LEU A 20 2.33 -5.03 -1.91
C LEU A 20 2.30 -6.56 -1.98
N ALA A 21 3.41 -7.21 -2.31
CA ALA A 21 3.52 -8.67 -2.35
C ALA A 21 3.36 -9.28 -0.94
N GLU A 22 3.96 -8.66 0.07
CA GLU A 22 3.85 -9.09 1.46
C GLU A 22 2.42 -8.93 1.98
N LEU A 23 1.78 -7.79 1.73
CA LEU A 23 0.37 -7.57 2.04
C LEU A 23 -0.54 -8.64 1.42
N ALA A 24 -0.32 -8.97 0.14
CA ALA A 24 -1.08 -9.98 -0.57
C ALA A 24 -0.86 -11.39 0.01
N LEU A 25 0.36 -11.71 0.43
CA LEU A 25 0.67 -12.98 1.11
C LEU A 25 -0.09 -13.08 2.44
N MET A 26 0.04 -12.08 3.31
CA MET A 26 -0.56 -12.08 4.65
C MET A 26 -2.10 -12.11 4.59
N SER A 27 -2.70 -11.30 3.71
CA SER A 27 -4.14 -11.25 3.53
C SER A 27 -4.73 -12.57 3.03
N ARG A 28 -4.07 -13.25 2.08
CA ARG A 28 -4.48 -14.57 1.59
C ARG A 28 -4.41 -15.64 2.68
N ALA A 29 -3.33 -15.65 3.47
CA ALA A 29 -3.17 -16.60 4.57
C ALA A 29 -4.29 -16.46 5.63
N ALA A 30 -4.83 -15.24 5.79
CA ALA A 30 -5.92 -14.94 6.70
C ALA A 30 -7.32 -14.97 6.06
N ALA A 31 -7.46 -15.33 4.77
CA ALA A 31 -8.71 -15.22 4.01
C ALA A 31 -9.38 -13.83 4.10
N MET A 32 -8.57 -12.78 4.11
CA MET A 32 -9.00 -11.38 4.27
C MET A 32 -8.65 -10.55 3.04
N LYS A 33 -9.28 -9.36 2.91
CA LYS A 33 -8.96 -8.42 1.83
C LYS A 33 -7.62 -7.73 2.09
N SER A 34 -6.83 -7.54 1.03
CA SER A 34 -5.70 -6.61 0.98
C SER A 34 -6.14 -5.28 0.35
N LEU A 35 -5.81 -4.17 1.02
CA LEU A 35 -6.13 -2.83 0.56
C LEU A 35 -4.86 -1.96 0.56
N ALA A 36 -4.64 -1.20 -0.51
CA ALA A 36 -3.63 -0.16 -0.56
C ALA A 36 -4.32 1.20 -0.42
N LEU A 37 -3.98 1.93 0.64
CA LEU A 37 -4.39 3.31 0.84
C LEU A 37 -3.27 4.21 0.34
N TYR A 38 -3.58 5.10 -0.60
CA TYR A 38 -2.60 5.96 -1.23
C TYR A 38 -3.04 7.41 -1.32
N PHE A 39 -2.06 8.29 -1.54
CA PHE A 39 -2.27 9.72 -1.66
C PHE A 39 -2.21 10.11 -3.15
N PRO A 40 -3.33 10.55 -3.77
CA PRO A 40 -3.35 10.95 -5.17
C PRO A 40 -2.53 12.22 -5.44
N VAL A 41 -2.31 13.02 -4.40
CA VAL A 41 -1.38 14.15 -4.39
C VAL A 41 -0.36 13.87 -3.29
N PRO A 42 0.96 14.00 -3.54
CA PRO A 42 1.97 13.80 -2.51
C PRO A 42 1.68 14.70 -1.30
N PRO A 43 1.75 14.19 -0.05
CA PRO A 43 1.40 14.99 1.13
C PRO A 43 2.14 16.33 1.18
N ARG A 44 3.43 16.35 0.80
CA ARG A 44 4.24 17.57 0.74
C ARG A 44 3.68 18.67 -0.16
N ALA A 45 2.86 18.35 -1.16
CA ALA A 45 2.26 19.34 -2.04
C ALA A 45 1.04 20.06 -1.42
N VAL A 46 0.54 19.58 -0.27
CA VAL A 46 -0.64 20.15 0.42
C VAL A 46 -0.26 20.90 1.70
N ILE A 47 0.81 20.46 2.38
CA ILE A 47 1.29 21.03 3.66
C ILE A 47 2.51 21.97 3.50
N SER A 48 2.81 22.37 2.27
CA SER A 48 3.87 23.33 1.93
C SER A 48 3.35 24.77 1.93
#